data_AF-A0A2G2XGY0-F1
#
_entry.id   AF-A0A2G2XGY0-F1
#
_cell.length_a   1.000
_cell.length_b   1.000
_cell.length_c   1.000
_cell.angle_alpha   90.00
_cell.angle_beta   90.00
_cell.angle_gamma   90.00
#
_symmetry.space_group_name_H-M   'P 1'
#
loop_
_entity.id
_entity.type
_entity.pdbx_description
1 polymer ?
#
loop_
_entity_poly.entity_id
_entity_poly.type
_entity_poly.pdbx_seq_one_letter_code
_entity_poly.pdbx_strand_id
1 'polypeptide(L)'
;MNSSANKGTQDLNAQKQMETRVETLDYQSSVGQGQEQRPVEIIHQQQTQVSTPQSNTSGGVLTNAAASVASTLESAKRAISRK
;
A
#
# COMPACT_ATOMS: atom_id res chain seq x y z
N MET A 1 14.05 23.92 -12.50
CA MET A 1 13.69 22.57 -11.99
C MET A 1 13.44 21.72 -13.22
N ASN A 2 14.16 20.60 -13.37
CA ASN A 2 14.08 19.77 -14.58
C ASN A 2 12.82 18.90 -14.47
N SER A 3 11.78 19.27 -15.23
CA SER A 3 10.47 18.61 -15.23
C SER A 3 10.47 17.36 -16.11
N SER A 4 11.47 16.49 -15.93
CA SER A 4 11.40 15.13 -16.45
C SER A 4 10.32 14.42 -15.66
N ALA A 5 9.11 14.40 -16.19
CA ALA A 5 8.04 13.55 -15.68
C ALA A 5 8.54 12.11 -15.79
N ASN A 6 9.13 11.58 -14.72
CA ASN A 6 9.53 10.19 -14.61
C ASN A 6 8.26 9.36 -14.80
N LYS A 7 8.09 8.79 -16.00
CA LYS A 7 6.92 7.99 -16.36
C LYS A 7 7.03 6.65 -15.63
N GLY A 8 6.51 6.59 -14.41
CA GLY A 8 6.38 5.33 -13.70
C GLY A 8 5.30 4.47 -14.35
N THR A 9 5.61 3.22 -14.69
CA THR A 9 4.61 2.23 -15.10
C THR A 9 4.28 1.35 -13.90
N GLN A 10 2.99 1.22 -13.59
CA GLN A 10 2.52 0.39 -12.50
C GLN A 10 1.96 -0.90 -13.07
N ASP A 11 2.45 -2.04 -12.58
CA ASP A 11 2.01 -3.36 -13.02
C ASP A 11 2.03 -4.37 -11.87
N LEU A 12 1.52 -5.58 -12.12
CA LEU A 12 1.60 -6.69 -11.18
C LEU A 12 2.80 -7.57 -11.52
N ASN A 13 3.58 -7.94 -10.51
CA ASN A 13 4.69 -8.86 -10.70
C ASN A 13 4.23 -10.32 -10.79
N ALA A 14 5.17 -11.23 -11.03
CA ALA A 14 4.89 -12.67 -11.13
C ALA A 14 4.23 -13.26 -9.86
N GLN A 15 4.38 -12.59 -8.71
CA GLN A 15 3.80 -12.94 -7.42
C GLN A 15 2.50 -12.18 -7.13
N LYS A 16 1.93 -11.47 -8.12
CA LYS A 16 0.73 -10.62 -8.02
C LYS A 16 0.88 -9.46 -7.02
N GLN A 17 2.10 -9.00 -6.77
CA GLN A 17 2.36 -7.82 -5.96
C GLN A 17 2.43 -6.59 -6.86
N MET A 18 1.96 -5.47 -6.33
CA MET A 18 1.98 -4.20 -7.06
C MET A 18 3.40 -3.64 -7.11
N GLU A 19 3.88 -3.39 -8.32
CA GLU A 19 5.20 -2.82 -8.57
C GLU A 19 5.09 -1.54 -9.40
N THR A 20 5.96 -0.57 -9.09
CA THR A 20 6.16 0.62 -9.93
C THR A 20 7.56 0.59 -10.51
N ARG A 21 7.65 0.46 -11.83
CA ARG A 21 8.91 0.55 -12.58
C ARG A 21 9.15 1.97 -13.02
N VAL A 22 10.34 2.49 -12.73
CA VAL A 22 10.72 3.85 -13.06
C VAL A 22 12.06 3.82 -13.79
N GLU A 23 12.05 4.22 -15.06
CA GLU A 23 13.26 4.43 -15.85
C GLU A 23 13.93 5.74 -15.42
N THR A 24 15.20 5.68 -15.02
CA THR A 24 15.96 6.84 -14.52
C THR A 24 17.41 6.79 -14.99
N LEU A 25 18.16 7.86 -14.72
CA LEU A 25 19.60 7.91 -14.93
C LEU A 25 20.29 7.91 -13.57
N ASP A 26 21.25 7.01 -13.38
CA ASP A 26 22.19 7.00 -12.27
C ASP A 26 23.40 7.87 -12.61
N TYR A 27 23.77 8.76 -11.70
CA TYR A 27 24.88 9.70 -11.86
C TYR A 27 26.01 9.28 -10.94
N GLN A 28 27.09 8.73 -11.52
CA GLN A 28 28.27 8.31 -10.77
C GLN A 28 29.42 9.28 -11.01
N SER A 29 30.04 9.76 -9.93
CA SER A 29 31.26 10.58 -10.00
C SER A 29 32.43 9.80 -9.40
N SER A 30 33.53 9.69 -10.14
CA SER A 30 34.78 9.10 -9.65
C SER A 30 35.85 10.18 -9.48
N VAL A 31 36.73 10.02 -8.50
CA VAL A 31 37.77 11.04 -8.23
C VAL A 31 38.75 11.09 -9.41
N GLY A 32 38.77 12.21 -10.12
CA GLY A 32 39.62 12.42 -11.30
C GLY A 32 39.03 11.96 -12.63
N GLN A 33 37.82 11.39 -12.65
CA GLN A 33 37.05 11.15 -13.87
C GLN A 33 35.72 11.92 -13.79
N GLY A 34 35.22 12.41 -14.92
CA GLY A 34 34.00 13.24 -14.97
C GLY A 34 32.75 12.51 -14.44
N GLN A 35 31.62 13.21 -14.41
CA GLN A 35 30.33 12.57 -14.11
C GLN A 35 29.94 11.60 -15.23
N GLU A 36 29.74 10.34 -14.87
CA GLU A 36 29.15 9.32 -15.73
C GLU A 36 27.64 9.26 -15.50
N GLN A 37 26.87 9.09 -16.58
CA GLN A 37 25.42 8.87 -16.53
C GLN A 37 25.11 7.47 -17.06
N ARG A 38 24.38 6.66 -16.29
CA ARG A 38 24.00 5.30 -16.68
C ARG A 38 22.48 5.15 -16.64
N PRO A 39 21.82 4.62 -17.68
CA PRO A 39 20.40 4.30 -17.61
C PRO A 39 20.17 3.16 -16.63
N VAL A 40 19.26 3.35 -15.69
CA VAL A 40 18.87 2.34 -14.69
C VAL A 40 17.35 2.29 -14.55
N GLU A 41 16.83 1.08 -14.30
CA GLU A 41 15.42 0.87 -13.96
C GLU A 41 15.30 0.65 -12.46
N ILE A 42 14.46 1.44 -11.79
CA ILE A 42 14.15 1.31 -10.37
C ILE A 42 12.80 0.63 -10.23
N ILE A 43 12.78 -0.53 -9.56
CA ILE A 43 11.57 -1.28 -9.27
C ILE A 43 11.17 -1.06 -7.81
N HIS A 44 10.08 -0.32 -7.59
CA HIS A 44 9.49 -0.15 -6.27
C HIS A 44 8.45 -1.25 -6.04
N GLN A 45 8.75 -2.20 -5.16
CA GLN A 45 7.76 -3.17 -4.72
C GLN A 45 6.94 -2.58 -3.58
N GLN A 46 5.63 -2.41 -3.80
CA GLN A 46 4.76 -2.06 -2.69
C GLN A 46 4.58 -3.31 -1.86
N GLN A 47 5.15 -3.30 -0.66
CA GLN A 47 4.86 -4.32 0.32
C GLN A 47 3.44 -4.07 0.83
N THR A 48 2.45 -4.50 0.04
CA THR A 48 1.13 -4.81 0.57
C THR A 48 1.36 -5.97 1.49
N GLN A 49 1.68 -5.67 2.75
CA GLN A 49 1.48 -6.62 3.81
C GLN A 49 0.05 -7.09 3.61
N VAL A 50 -0.10 -8.37 3.25
CA VAL A 50 -1.35 -9.09 3.38
C VAL A 50 -1.57 -9.27 4.88
N SER A 51 -1.58 -8.15 5.60
CA SER A 51 -2.14 -8.02 6.91
C SER A 51 -3.60 -8.27 6.63
N THR A 52 -4.02 -9.51 6.87
CA THR A 52 -5.31 -9.80 7.49
C THR A 52 -5.88 -8.52 8.09
N PRO A 53 -7.14 -8.14 7.81
CA PRO A 53 -7.72 -6.89 8.31
C PRO A 53 -7.88 -6.86 9.84
N GLN A 54 -7.13 -7.67 10.58
CA GLN A 54 -6.79 -7.46 11.96
C GLN A 54 -5.78 -6.30 12.06
N SER A 55 -6.27 -5.11 11.72
CA SER A 55 -5.65 -3.87 12.12
C SER A 55 -5.69 -3.82 13.64
N ASN A 56 -4.60 -4.22 14.30
CA ASN A 56 -4.39 -4.02 15.74
C ASN A 56 -4.24 -2.52 16.11
N THR A 57 -4.60 -1.63 15.19
CA THR A 57 -4.69 -0.19 15.44
C THR A 57 -6.02 0.10 16.11
N SER A 58 -6.08 1.23 16.83
CA SER A 58 -7.27 1.66 17.58
C SER A 58 -8.56 1.64 16.74
N GLY A 59 -8.48 1.88 15.42
CA GLY A 59 -9.63 1.83 14.52
C GLY A 59 -10.25 0.43 14.36
N GLY A 60 -9.45 -0.64 14.27
CA GLY A 60 -9.95 -2.00 14.07
C GLY A 60 -10.68 -2.56 15.30
N VAL A 61 -10.22 -2.21 16.50
CA VAL A 61 -10.88 -2.56 17.76
C VAL A 61 -12.26 -1.88 17.87
N LEU A 62 -12.35 -0.61 17.48
CA LEU A 62 -13.61 0.15 17.49
C LEU A 62 -14.66 -0.46 16.54
N THR A 63 -14.26 -0.91 15.34
CA THR A 63 -15.17 -1.56 14.39
C THR A 63 -15.80 -2.83 14.97
N ASN A 64 -15.03 -3.67 15.65
CA ASN A 64 -15.53 -4.91 16.23
C ASN A 64 -16.47 -4.67 17.43
N ALA A 65 -16.17 -3.64 18.24
CA ALA A 65 -17.04 -3.21 19.32
C ALA A 65 -18.39 -2.68 18.79
N ALA A 66 -18.36 -1.83 17.76
CA ALA A 66 -19.58 -1.30 17.13
C ALA A 66 -20.45 -2.41 16.53
N ALA A 67 -19.85 -3.39 15.85
CA ALA A 67 -20.56 -4.55 15.30
C ALA A 67 -21.24 -5.40 16.39
N SER A 68 -20.57 -5.60 17.53
CA SER A 68 -21.13 -6.35 18.67
C SER A 68 -22.33 -5.65 19.31
N VAL A 69 -22.27 -4.33 19.47
CA VAL A 69 -23.38 -3.52 20.00
C VAL A 69 -24.56 -3.53 19.02
N ALA A 70 -24.32 -3.35 17.73
CA ALA A 70 -25.36 -3.40 16.70
C ALA A 70 -26.07 -4.77 16.67
N SER A 71 -25.29 -5.87 16.73
CA SER A 71 -25.83 -7.24 16.80
C SER A 71 -26.68 -7.49 18.05
N THR A 72 -26.23 -6.97 19.20
CA THR A 72 -26.99 -7.07 20.46
C THR A 72 -28.30 -6.29 20.38
N LEU A 73 -28.26 -5.07 19.86
CA LEU A 73 -29.45 -4.23 19.67
C LEU A 73 -30.45 -4.87 18.70
N GLU A 74 -29.97 -5.40 17.58
CA GLU A 74 -30.82 -6.11 16.62
C GLU A 74 -31.43 -7.37 17.23
N SER A 75 -30.65 -8.14 17.97
CA SER A 75 -31.12 -9.34 18.67
C SER A 75 -32.19 -8.99 19.71
N ALA A 76 -31.99 -7.92 20.49
CA ALA A 76 -32.97 -7.43 21.45
C ALA A 76 -34.27 -6.98 20.77
N LYS A 77 -34.15 -6.20 19.68
CA LYS A 77 -35.30 -5.78 18.86
C LYS A 77 -36.09 -6.98 18.32
N ARG A 78 -35.40 -8.00 17.80
CA ARG A 78 -36.02 -9.24 17.28
C ARG A 78 -36.63 -10.10 18.38
N ALA A 79 -36.12 -10.04 19.62
CA ALA A 79 -36.69 -10.75 20.76
C ALA A 79 -38.00 -10.09 21.22
N ILE A 80 -38.04 -8.76 21.29
CA ILE A 80 -39.23 -8.01 21.72
C ILE A 80 -40.30 -8.03 20.64
N SER A 81 -39.93 -7.93 19.37
CA SER A 81 -40.90 -7.88 18.25
C SER A 81 -41.56 -9.23 17.93
N ARG A 82 -41.11 -10.34 18.54
CA ARG A 82 -41.70 -11.68 18.41
C ARG A 82 -42.65 -12.04 19.57
N LYS A 83 -42.91 -11.10 20.47
CA LYS A 83 -43.94 -11.16 21.50
C LYS A 83 -45.17 -10.39 21.03
#